data_AF-B4WLF1-F1
#
_entry.id   AF-B4WLF1-F1
#
_cell.length_a   1.000
_cell.length_b   1.000
_cell.length_c   1.000
_cell.angle_alpha   90.00
_cell.angle_beta   90.00
_cell.angle_gamma   90.00
#
_symmetry.space_group_name_H-M   'P 1'
#
loop_
_entity.id
_entity.type
_entity.pdbx_description
1 polymer ?
#
loop_
_entity_poly.entity_id
_entity_poly.type
_entity_poly.pdbx_seq_one_letter_code
_entity_poly.pdbx_strand_id
1 'polypeptide(L)'
;MWGIFALTLYAAYLGYQHRQTRLATGEEKKQLIKGKFLARHHQAGSILLASMVTGSIGGMGVTYLNNGKLFFGPHLLAGLGMMALIATSASLVPFMKNGNDTARYTHIALNTVLVGLFGWQAVTGVQIVQRILSSMFS
;
A
#
# COMPACT_ATOMS: atom_id res chain seq x y z
N MET A 1 -1.72 -8.16 8.44
CA MET A 1 -1.56 -8.30 6.97
C MET A 1 -2.87 -8.08 6.21
N TRP A 2 -3.90 -8.92 6.37
CA TRP A 2 -5.15 -8.83 5.59
C TRP A 2 -5.90 -7.49 5.73
N GLY A 3 -6.00 -6.92 6.94
CA GLY A 3 -6.64 -5.60 7.12
C GLY A 3 -5.92 -4.47 6.36
N ILE A 4 -4.58 -4.50 6.32
CA ILE A 4 -3.78 -3.52 5.57
C ILE A 4 -3.95 -3.77 4.05
N PHE A 5 -4.05 -5.02 3.63
CA PHE A 5 -4.33 -5.34 2.23
C PHE A 5 -5.72 -4.84 1.80
N ALA A 6 -6.75 -5.02 2.63
CA ALA A 6 -8.09 -4.47 2.39
C ALA A 6 -8.06 -2.93 2.30
N LEU A 7 -7.32 -2.25 3.20
CA LEU A 7 -7.11 -0.81 3.13
C LEU A 7 -6.40 -0.38 1.83
N THR A 8 -5.46 -1.19 1.34
CA THR A 8 -4.75 -0.96 0.07
C THR A 8 -5.71 -1.04 -1.12
N LEU A 9 -6.56 -2.06 -1.17
CA LEU A 9 -7.59 -2.19 -2.21
C LEU A 9 -8.61 -1.05 -2.15
N TYR A 10 -9.01 -0.63 -0.95
CA TYR A 10 -9.89 0.52 -0.76
C TYR A 10 -9.24 1.83 -1.24
N ALA A 11 -7.97 2.07 -0.91
CA ALA A 11 -7.24 3.23 -1.39
C ALA A 11 -7.12 3.23 -2.92
N ALA A 12 -6.86 2.07 -3.54
CA ALA A 12 -6.83 1.90 -4.99
C ALA A 12 -8.19 2.22 -5.64
N TYR A 13 -9.28 1.71 -5.07
CA TYR A 13 -10.65 2.03 -5.49
C TYR A 13 -10.93 3.53 -5.44
N LEU A 14 -10.58 4.21 -4.34
CA LEU A 14 -10.76 5.65 -4.21
C LEU A 14 -9.93 6.45 -5.23
N GLY A 15 -8.71 5.99 -5.52
CA GLY A 15 -7.84 6.59 -6.56
C GLY A 15 -8.45 6.44 -7.96
N TYR A 16 -9.01 5.28 -8.26
CA TYR A 16 -9.75 5.04 -9.49
C TYR A 16 -10.97 5.97 -9.62
N GLN A 17 -11.81 6.04 -8.58
CA GLN A 17 -12.98 6.93 -8.56
C GLN A 17 -12.60 8.41 -8.70
N HIS A 18 -11.49 8.83 -8.09
CA HIS A 18 -10.99 10.19 -8.28
C HIS A 18 -10.57 10.46 -9.73
N ARG A 19 -9.89 9.49 -10.38
CA ARG A 19 -9.57 9.58 -11.82
C ARG A 19 -10.84 9.71 -12.65
N GLN A 20 -11.87 8.90 -12.39
CA GLN A 20 -13.15 9.01 -13.09
C GLN A 20 -13.80 10.38 -12.89
N THR A 21 -13.79 10.90 -11.66
CA THR A 21 -14.32 12.25 -11.35
C THR A 21 -13.61 13.35 -12.14
N ARG A 22 -12.30 13.21 -12.40
CA ARG A 22 -11.53 14.17 -13.20
C ARG A 22 -11.90 14.13 -14.69
N LEU A 23 -12.20 12.94 -15.20
CA LEU A 23 -12.51 12.70 -16.61
C LEU A 23 -13.98 12.95 -16.97
N ALA A 24 -14.89 12.82 -15.99
CA ALA A 24 -16.32 13.02 -16.19
C ALA A 24 -16.68 14.48 -16.49
N THR A 25 -17.83 14.67 -17.15
CA THR A 25 -18.43 15.98 -17.47
C THR A 25 -19.92 16.00 -17.11
N GLY A 26 -20.58 17.16 -17.23
CA GLY A 26 -22.03 17.28 -17.03
C GLY A 26 -22.55 16.80 -15.67
N GLU A 27 -23.72 16.15 -15.69
CA GLU A 27 -24.38 15.63 -14.48
C GLU A 27 -23.60 14.52 -13.79
N GLU A 28 -22.91 13.65 -14.55
CA GLU A 28 -22.08 12.59 -13.98
C GLU A 28 -21.01 13.18 -13.06
N LYS A 29 -20.30 14.21 -13.50
CA LYS A 29 -19.29 14.89 -12.69
C LYS A 29 -19.88 15.47 -11.41
N LYS A 30 -21.06 16.11 -11.50
CA LYS A 30 -21.75 16.68 -10.33
C LYS A 30 -22.06 15.61 -9.28
N GLN A 31 -22.47 14.42 -9.70
CA GLN A 31 -22.72 13.31 -8.77
C GLN A 31 -21.41 12.78 -8.18
N LEU A 32 -20.38 12.55 -9.00
CA LEU A 32 -19.10 12.00 -8.53
C LEU A 32 -18.38 12.92 -7.53
N ILE A 33 -18.47 14.24 -7.69
CA ILE A 33 -17.87 15.21 -6.76
C ILE A 33 -18.41 15.04 -5.33
N LYS A 34 -19.69 14.68 -5.15
CA LYS A 34 -20.29 14.44 -3.83
C LYS A 34 -19.57 13.31 -3.07
N GLY A 35 -18.96 12.38 -3.80
CA GLY A 35 -18.18 11.29 -3.23
C GLY A 35 -16.87 11.73 -2.56
N LYS A 36 -16.37 12.97 -2.75
CA LYS A 36 -15.14 13.46 -2.09
C LYS A 36 -13.96 12.47 -2.18
N PHE A 37 -13.83 11.76 -3.31
CA PHE A 37 -12.92 10.62 -3.46
C PHE A 37 -11.45 10.98 -3.23
N LEU A 38 -11.01 12.18 -3.64
CA LEU A 38 -9.65 12.66 -3.39
C LEU A 38 -9.31 12.77 -1.90
N ALA A 39 -10.21 13.39 -1.11
CA ALA A 39 -9.99 13.57 0.32
C ALA A 39 -9.91 12.22 1.04
N ARG A 40 -10.83 11.31 0.70
CA ARG A 40 -10.84 9.94 1.24
C ARG A 40 -9.59 9.15 0.81
N HIS A 41 -9.17 9.29 -0.45
CA HIS A 41 -7.96 8.64 -0.96
C HIS A 41 -6.72 9.13 -0.23
N HIS A 42 -6.59 10.44 0.00
CA HIS A 42 -5.50 11.02 0.76
C HIS A 42 -5.47 10.48 2.20
N GLN A 43 -6.62 10.47 2.89
CA GLN A 43 -6.70 9.95 4.25
C GLN A 43 -6.35 8.45 4.33
N ALA A 44 -6.97 7.63 3.48
CA ALA A 44 -6.70 6.19 3.42
C ALA A 44 -5.24 5.90 3.06
N GLY A 45 -4.67 6.65 2.10
CA GLY A 45 -3.27 6.56 1.69
C GLY A 45 -2.29 6.94 2.80
N SER A 46 -2.58 8.00 3.57
CA SER A 46 -1.77 8.40 4.73
C SER A 46 -1.78 7.34 5.83
N ILE A 47 -2.96 6.79 6.15
CA ILE A 47 -3.08 5.70 7.14
C ILE A 47 -2.33 4.46 6.65
N LEU A 48 -2.46 4.11 5.37
CA LEU A 48 -1.76 2.99 4.77
C LEU A 48 -0.24 3.16 4.82
N LEU A 49 0.29 4.33 4.44
CA LEU A 49 1.71 4.65 4.53
C LEU A 49 2.23 4.46 5.95
N ALA A 50 1.58 5.08 6.93
CA ALA A 50 1.98 4.99 8.33
C ALA A 50 1.95 3.53 8.82
N SER A 51 0.86 2.82 8.55
CA SER A 51 0.67 1.43 9.00
C SER A 51 1.65 0.47 8.35
N MET A 52 1.94 0.63 7.05
CA MET A 52 2.85 -0.23 6.32
C MET A 52 4.30 -0.02 6.78
N VAL A 53 4.75 1.23 6.91
CA VAL A 53 6.12 1.54 7.33
C VAL A 53 6.35 1.09 8.77
N THR A 54 5.49 1.49 9.70
CA THR A 54 5.65 1.13 11.12
C THR A 54 5.44 -0.37 11.35
N GLY A 55 4.49 -1.00 10.66
CA GLY A 55 4.26 -2.44 10.70
C GLY A 55 5.44 -3.25 10.20
N SER A 56 6.08 -2.84 9.09
CA SER A 56 7.29 -3.48 8.58
C SER A 56 8.47 -3.34 9.53
N ILE A 57 8.71 -2.13 10.06
CA ILE A 57 9.77 -1.90 11.07
C ILE A 57 9.51 -2.75 12.32
N GLY A 58 8.29 -2.75 12.84
CA GLY A 58 7.90 -3.55 14.00
C GLY A 58 8.06 -5.05 13.76
N GLY A 59 7.63 -5.55 12.59
CA GLY A 59 7.78 -6.96 12.21
C GLY A 59 9.25 -7.39 12.13
N MET A 60 10.11 -6.55 11.54
CA MET A 60 11.57 -6.77 11.55
C MET A 60 12.12 -6.74 12.98
N GLY A 61 11.73 -5.75 13.79
CA GLY A 61 12.17 -5.62 15.18
C GLY A 61 11.84 -6.84 16.02
N VAL A 62 10.58 -7.30 15.99
CA VAL A 62 10.14 -8.51 16.70
C VAL A 62 10.89 -9.75 16.20
N THR A 63 11.09 -9.86 14.88
CA THR A 63 11.86 -10.97 14.30
C THR A 63 13.28 -10.99 14.84
N TYR A 64 13.96 -9.84 14.85
CA TYR A 64 15.33 -9.73 15.33
C TYR A 64 15.44 -10.02 16.83
N LEU A 65 14.56 -9.44 17.65
CA LEU A 65 14.55 -9.65 19.10
C LEU A 65 14.33 -11.11 19.47
N ASN A 66 13.47 -11.83 18.73
CA ASN A 66 13.16 -13.22 19.03
C ASN A 66 14.19 -14.23 18.48
N ASN A 67 14.96 -13.86 17.45
CA ASN A 67 15.83 -14.81 16.73
C ASN A 67 17.31 -14.40 16.68
N GLY A 68 17.67 -13.21 17.16
CA GLY A 68 19.01 -12.62 17.06
C GLY A 68 19.44 -12.24 15.64
N LYS A 69 18.56 -12.41 14.64
CA LYS A 69 18.82 -12.09 13.23
C LYS A 69 17.52 -11.88 12.46
N LEU A 70 17.62 -11.22 11.31
CA LEU A 70 16.54 -11.18 10.32
C LEU A 70 16.67 -12.36 9.35
N PHE A 71 15.53 -12.91 8.93
CA PHE A 71 15.49 -13.94 7.89
C PHE A 71 15.59 -13.28 6.51
N PHE A 72 16.78 -13.33 5.92
CA PHE A 72 17.01 -12.78 4.58
C PHE A 72 16.37 -13.68 3.53
N GLY A 73 15.31 -13.20 2.88
CA GLY A 73 14.58 -13.96 1.87
C GLY A 73 13.57 -13.11 1.12
N PRO A 74 12.83 -13.71 0.16
CA PRO A 74 11.94 -12.98 -0.74
C PRO A 74 10.87 -12.15 -0.02
N HIS A 75 10.34 -12.62 1.11
CA HIS A 75 9.34 -11.88 1.89
C HIS A 75 9.90 -10.58 2.46
N LEU A 76 11.07 -10.64 3.12
CA LEU A 76 11.74 -9.45 3.67
C LEU A 76 12.10 -8.45 2.57
N LEU A 77 12.73 -8.93 1.49
CA LEU A 77 13.16 -8.07 0.39
C LEU A 77 11.99 -7.39 -0.31
N ALA A 78 10.90 -8.11 -0.56
CA ALA A 78 9.69 -7.54 -1.12
C ALA A 78 9.04 -6.53 -0.16
N GLY A 79 9.00 -6.81 1.15
CA GLY A 79 8.51 -5.86 2.15
C GLY A 79 9.28 -4.55 2.18
N LEU A 80 10.62 -4.61 2.13
CA LEU A 80 11.48 -3.43 2.03
C LEU A 80 11.26 -2.67 0.71
N GLY A 81 11.13 -3.39 -0.41
CA GLY A 81 10.79 -2.81 -1.70
C GLY A 81 9.43 -2.09 -1.66
N MET A 82 8.42 -2.69 -1.04
CA MET A 82 7.10 -2.06 -0.87
C MET A 82 7.16 -0.79 -0.02
N MET A 83 7.98 -0.75 1.03
CA MET A 83 8.21 0.48 1.81
C MET A 83 8.80 1.60 0.95
N ALA A 84 9.77 1.28 0.10
CA ALA A 84 10.33 2.25 -0.84
C ALA A 84 9.27 2.71 -1.85
N LEU A 85 8.51 1.79 -2.45
CA LEU A 85 7.46 2.10 -3.42
C LEU A 85 6.41 3.05 -2.84
N ILE A 86 5.87 2.77 -1.65
CA ILE A 86 4.82 3.61 -1.05
C ILE A 86 5.36 4.97 -0.61
N ALA A 87 6.59 5.04 -0.09
CA ALA A 87 7.22 6.31 0.28
C ALA A 87 7.48 7.20 -0.95
N THR A 88 8.07 6.63 -2.01
CA THR A 88 8.28 7.33 -3.29
C THR A 88 6.95 7.73 -3.92
N SER A 89 5.95 6.86 -3.89
CA SER A 89 4.63 7.17 -4.43
C SER A 89 3.96 8.34 -3.70
N ALA A 90 4.06 8.39 -2.37
CA ALA A 90 3.53 9.47 -1.56
C ALA A 90 4.27 10.81 -1.80
N SER A 91 5.58 10.78 -2.06
CA SER A 91 6.35 12.00 -2.34
C SER A 91 5.99 12.66 -3.68
N LEU A 92 5.28 11.97 -4.57
CA LEU A 92 4.80 12.52 -5.84
C LEU A 92 3.58 13.46 -5.69
N VAL A 93 2.90 13.44 -4.54
CA VAL A 93 1.65 14.18 -4.31
C VAL A 93 1.75 15.70 -4.59
N PRO A 94 2.80 16.42 -4.16
CA PRO A 94 2.93 17.85 -4.45
C PRO A 94 3.00 18.15 -5.95
N PHE A 95 3.72 17.33 -6.73
CA PHE A 95 3.82 17.51 -8.18
C PHE A 95 2.48 17.25 -8.88
N MET A 96 1.74 16.23 -8.45
CA MET A 96 0.41 15.94 -8.98
C MET A 96 -0.59 17.07 -8.70
N LYS A 97 -0.52 17.71 -7.53
CA LYS A 97 -1.36 18.87 -7.20
C LYS A 97 -1.10 20.06 -8.14
N ASN A 98 0.13 20.19 -8.63
CA ASN A 98 0.52 21.20 -9.63
C ASN A 98 0.19 20.78 -11.08
N GLY A 99 -0.62 19.73 -11.27
CA GLY A 99 -1.08 19.30 -12.60
C GLY A 99 -0.16 18.30 -13.31
N ASN A 100 1.04 18.01 -12.81
CA ASN A 100 2.01 17.14 -13.49
C ASN A 100 1.47 15.72 -13.75
N ASP A 101 1.24 15.38 -15.03
CA ASP A 101 0.73 14.08 -15.46
C ASP A 101 1.78 12.96 -15.36
N THR A 102 3.06 13.23 -15.59
CA THR A 102 4.13 12.24 -15.40
C THR A 102 4.16 11.75 -13.97
N ALA A 103 4.13 12.67 -12.99
CA ALA A 103 4.06 12.32 -11.58
C ALA A 103 2.80 11.49 -11.25
N ARG A 104 1.68 11.79 -11.90
CA ARG A 104 0.41 11.07 -11.73
C ARG A 104 0.46 9.65 -12.26
N TYR A 105 0.99 9.46 -13.46
CA TYR A 105 1.14 8.13 -14.03
C TYR A 105 2.18 7.30 -13.29
N THR A 106 3.29 7.91 -12.85
CA THR A 106 4.28 7.24 -11.99
C THR A 106 3.66 6.82 -10.66
N HIS A 107 2.90 7.69 -9.99
CA HIS A 107 2.18 7.35 -8.76
C HIS A 107 1.24 6.14 -8.97
N ILE A 108 0.47 6.13 -10.06
CA ILE A 108 -0.44 5.02 -10.39
C ILE A 108 0.34 3.72 -10.67
N ALA A 109 1.43 3.79 -11.42
CA ALA A 109 2.26 2.63 -11.75
C ALA A 109 2.88 2.01 -10.48
N LEU A 110 3.50 2.83 -9.63
CA LEU A 110 4.10 2.39 -8.36
C LEU A 110 3.06 1.70 -7.47
N ASN A 111 1.85 2.27 -7.35
CA ASN A 111 0.80 1.69 -6.53
C ASN A 111 0.17 0.42 -7.14
N THR A 112 0.12 0.31 -8.47
CA THR A 112 -0.31 -0.94 -9.13
C THR A 112 0.64 -2.08 -8.78
N VAL A 113 1.96 -1.82 -8.86
CA VAL A 113 2.98 -2.78 -8.43
C VAL A 113 2.86 -3.09 -6.94
N LEU A 114 2.65 -2.06 -6.10
CA LEU A 114 2.43 -2.22 -4.66
C LEU A 114 1.26 -3.17 -4.35
N VAL A 115 0.11 -3.00 -5.01
CA VAL A 115 -1.06 -3.87 -4.84
C VAL A 115 -0.73 -5.32 -5.19
N GLY A 116 -0.06 -5.55 -6.32
CA GLY A 116 0.35 -6.89 -6.75
C GLY A 116 1.32 -7.55 -5.76
N LEU A 117 2.35 -6.81 -5.33
CA LEU A 117 3.30 -7.28 -4.31
C LEU A 117 2.61 -7.55 -2.98
N PHE A 118 1.67 -6.72 -2.54
CA PHE A 118 0.92 -6.97 -1.31
C PHE A 118 0.10 -8.26 -1.42
N GLY A 119 -0.60 -8.48 -2.53
CA GLY A 119 -1.34 -9.72 -2.77
C GLY A 119 -0.45 -10.96 -2.57
N TRP A 120 0.76 -10.93 -3.14
CA TRP A 120 1.77 -11.98 -2.93
C TRP A 120 2.24 -12.10 -1.47
N GLN A 121 2.55 -10.96 -0.82
CA GLN A 121 3.01 -10.91 0.56
C GLN A 121 1.96 -11.43 1.55
N ALA A 122 0.67 -11.20 1.29
CA ALA A 122 -0.42 -11.69 2.13
C ALA A 122 -0.45 -13.23 2.17
N VAL A 123 -0.21 -13.90 1.03
CA VAL A 123 -0.15 -15.36 0.94
C VAL A 123 1.12 -15.91 1.61
N THR A 124 2.30 -15.36 1.24
CA THR A 124 3.57 -15.83 1.80
C THR A 124 3.70 -15.60 3.31
N GLY A 125 3.09 -14.52 3.84
CA GLY A 125 3.06 -14.25 5.27
C GLY A 125 2.32 -15.33 6.08
N VAL A 126 1.21 -15.85 5.55
CA VAL A 126 0.48 -16.96 6.20
C VAL A 126 1.35 -18.22 6.26
N GLN A 127 2.06 -18.54 5.18
CA GLN A 127 2.96 -19.69 5.13
C GLN A 127 4.10 -19.57 6.16
N ILE A 128 4.64 -18.37 6.38
CA ILE A 128 5.67 -18.13 7.40
C ILE A 128 5.11 -18.38 8.80
N VAL A 129 3.94 -17.83 9.13
CA VAL A 129 3.31 -18.06 10.44
C VAL A 129 3.04 -19.55 10.67
N GLN A 130 2.53 -20.25 9.65
CA GLN A 130 2.30 -21.70 9.74
C GLN A 130 3.58 -22.48 10.04
N ARG A 131 4.70 -22.15 9.39
CA ARG A 131 6.01 -22.78 9.65
C ARG A 131 6.48 -22.54 11.09
N ILE A 132 6.33 -21.32 11.60
CA ILE A 132 6.70 -20.97 12.97
C ILE A 132 5.86 -21.80 13.96
N LEU A 133 4.54 -21.82 13.79
CA LEU A 133 3.64 -22.60 14.65
C LEU A 133 3.99 -24.09 14.60
N SER A 134 4.23 -24.66 13.43
CA SER A 134 4.61 -26.07 13.32
C SER A 134 5.91 -26.39 14.05
N SER A 135 6.91 -25.49 14.02
CA SER A 135 8.19 -25.69 14.73
C SER A 135 8.11 -25.53 16.25
N MET A 136 7.06 -24.87 16.77
CA MET A 136 6.87 -24.73 18.22
C MET A 136 6.19 -25.96 18.86
N PHE A 137 5.47 -26.75 18.05
CA PHE A 137 4.70 -27.90 18.52
C PHE A 137 5.26 -29.25 18.03
N SER A 138 6.43 -29.24 17.38
CA SER A 138 7.22 -30.41 16.98
C SER A 138 8.44 -30.55 17.88
#